data_AF-A0A7S3HLH1-F1
#
_entry.id   AF-A0A7S3HLH1-F1
#
_cell.length_a   1.000
_cell.length_b   1.000
_cell.length_c   1.000
_cell.angle_alpha   90.00
_cell.angle_beta   90.00
_cell.angle_gamma   90.00
#
_symmetry.space_group_name_H-M   'P 1'
#
loop_
_entity.id
_entity.type
_entity.pdbx_description
1 polymer ?
#
loop_
_entity_poly.entity_id
_entity_poly.type
_entity_poly.pdbx_seq_one_letter_code
_entity_poly.pdbx_strand_id
1 'polypeptide(L)'
;SDWNGRYNNRKMDHLVCFMPGILVLGAYTDPRGLDSARAQRDLAVGKALMHTCYQMYHQMASGIAAEYVEFPPHRDFIPGSSAAFYILRPETAESMFVLNKLTGDPIYRDWAWEIWQAIDRNCKTQTAYGAIRNVQERSGGGIDDRMESFFLAETLKYLYLAQDP
;
A
#
# COMPACT_ATOMS: atom_id res chain seq x y z
N SER A 1 7.25 12.13 3.69
CA SER A 1 8.47 12.92 3.43
C SER A 1 9.54 12.42 4.38
N ASP A 2 10.71 12.11 3.84
CA ASP A 2 11.83 11.53 4.57
C ASP A 2 12.78 12.65 5.03
N TRP A 3 13.18 12.68 6.30
CA TRP A 3 14.00 13.76 6.88
C TRP A 3 15.41 13.25 7.17
N ASN A 4 16.40 13.84 6.52
CA ASN A 4 17.79 13.39 6.59
C ASN A 4 18.69 14.25 7.48
N GLY A 5 18.12 15.05 8.39
CA GLY A 5 18.90 15.97 9.22
C GLY A 5 19.05 17.37 8.65
N ARG A 6 18.83 17.59 7.34
CA ARG A 6 19.10 18.88 6.67
C ARG A 6 17.96 19.37 5.80
N TYR A 7 17.27 18.48 5.11
CA TYR A 7 16.15 18.83 4.24
C TYR A 7 15.12 17.70 4.23
N ASN A 8 13.91 18.07 3.84
CA ASN A 8 12.80 17.15 3.72
C ASN A 8 12.82 16.57 2.30
N ASN A 9 13.23 15.31 2.18
CA ASN A 9 13.10 14.56 0.93
C ASN A 9 11.62 14.30 0.69
N ARG A 10 11.15 14.71 -0.49
CA ARG A 10 9.78 14.44 -0.94
C ARG A 10 9.67 13.00 -1.43
N LYS A 11 9.86 12.07 -0.51
CA LYS A 11 9.87 10.63 -0.70
C LYS A 11 8.86 9.98 0.24
N MET A 12 8.25 8.87 -0.22
CA MET A 12 7.44 7.98 0.58
C MET A 12 7.77 6.53 0.22
N ASP A 13 8.29 5.78 1.18
CA ASP A 13 8.46 4.34 1.06
C ASP A 13 7.11 3.64 1.12
N HIS A 14 6.98 2.50 0.43
CA HIS A 14 5.81 1.63 0.51
C HIS A 14 5.50 1.24 1.96
N LEU A 15 6.55 1.08 2.78
CA LEU A 15 6.44 0.88 4.23
C LEU A 15 5.50 1.89 4.88
N VAL A 16 5.49 3.16 4.48
CA VAL A 16 4.63 4.20 5.10
C VAL A 16 3.13 3.90 4.91
N CYS A 17 2.77 3.02 3.98
CA CYS A 17 1.38 2.63 3.74
C CYS A 17 0.74 1.80 4.87
N PHE A 18 1.42 1.52 6.00
CA PHE A 18 0.75 1.03 7.22
C PHE A 18 0.06 2.18 8.00
N MET A 19 0.52 3.42 7.82
CA MET A 19 0.03 4.59 8.56
C MET A 19 -1.47 4.88 8.38
N PRO A 20 -2.09 4.71 7.20
CA PRO A 20 -3.54 4.86 7.05
C PRO A 20 -4.33 3.99 8.04
N GLY A 21 -3.97 2.70 8.15
CA GLY A 21 -4.60 1.77 9.09
C GLY A 21 -4.49 2.24 10.53
N ILE A 22 -3.28 2.67 10.95
CA ILE A 22 -3.06 3.16 12.33
C ILE A 22 -3.84 4.44 12.63
N LEU A 23 -3.88 5.39 11.69
CA LEU A 23 -4.62 6.65 11.87
C LEU A 23 -6.12 6.41 12.01
N VAL A 24 -6.69 5.57 11.14
CA VAL A 24 -8.12 5.24 11.19
C VAL A 24 -8.44 4.43 12.45
N LEU A 25 -7.61 3.45 12.82
CA LEU A 25 -7.77 2.73 14.08
C LEU A 25 -7.75 3.69 15.28
N GLY A 26 -6.78 4.60 15.33
CA GLY A 26 -6.66 5.62 16.37
C GLY A 26 -7.88 6.54 16.46
N ALA A 27 -8.48 6.89 15.33
CA ALA A 27 -9.71 7.69 15.28
C ALA A 27 -10.91 6.95 15.88
N TYR A 28 -11.09 5.67 15.55
CA TYR A 28 -12.17 4.84 16.09
C TYR A 28 -11.99 4.48 17.57
N THR A 29 -10.76 4.56 18.08
CA THR A 29 -10.44 4.33 19.49
C THR A 29 -10.17 5.62 20.29
N ASP A 30 -10.50 6.81 19.76
CA ASP A 30 -10.27 8.06 20.48
C ASP A 30 -11.14 8.09 21.77
N PRO A 31 -10.56 8.37 22.95
CA PRO A 31 -11.29 8.34 24.22
C PRO A 31 -12.41 9.39 24.32
N ARG A 32 -12.39 10.41 23.46
CA ARG A 32 -13.44 11.45 23.36
C ARG A 32 -14.48 11.12 22.27
N GLY A 33 -14.38 9.95 21.66
CA GLY A 33 -15.27 9.49 20.60
C GLY A 33 -14.87 9.95 19.21
N LEU A 34 -15.52 9.34 18.21
CA LEU A 34 -15.25 9.55 16.78
C LEU A 34 -15.54 10.98 16.33
N ASP A 35 -16.44 11.69 17.00
CA ASP A 35 -16.80 13.09 16.68
C ASP A 35 -15.77 14.10 17.19
N SER A 36 -14.77 13.67 17.96
CA SER A 36 -13.72 14.58 18.43
C SER A 36 -12.91 15.14 17.25
N ALA A 37 -12.46 16.39 17.38
CA ALA A 37 -11.68 17.06 16.32
C ALA A 37 -10.40 16.29 15.94
N ARG A 38 -9.81 15.55 16.88
CA ARG A 38 -8.65 14.69 16.62
C ARG A 38 -9.05 13.48 15.79
N ALA A 39 -10.09 12.75 16.21
CA ALA A 39 -10.55 11.56 15.51
C ALA A 39 -10.98 11.90 14.07
N GLN A 40 -11.73 12.99 13.88
CA GLN A 40 -12.12 13.45 12.54
C GLN A 40 -10.92 13.80 11.66
N ARG A 41 -9.91 14.49 12.22
CA ARG A 41 -8.67 14.79 11.49
C ARG A 41 -7.91 13.51 11.13
N ASP A 42 -7.70 12.62 12.09
CA ASP A 42 -6.91 11.40 11.89
C ASP A 42 -7.61 10.46 10.89
N LEU A 43 -8.95 10.36 10.95
CA LEU A 43 -9.76 9.65 9.97
C LEU A 43 -9.61 10.25 8.56
N ALA A 44 -9.73 11.58 8.42
CA ALA A 44 -9.62 12.24 7.13
C ALA A 44 -8.22 12.06 6.52
N VAL A 45 -7.16 12.23 7.32
CA VAL A 45 -5.77 12.02 6.89
C VAL A 45 -5.54 10.55 6.54
N GLY A 46 -6.03 9.61 7.35
CA GLY A 46 -5.93 8.18 7.09
C GLY A 46 -6.57 7.79 5.76
N LYS A 47 -7.79 8.25 5.48
CA LYS A 47 -8.46 8.01 4.19
C LYS A 47 -7.69 8.62 3.01
N ALA A 48 -7.18 9.84 3.15
CA ALA A 48 -6.40 10.49 2.09
C ALA A 48 -5.08 9.75 1.80
N LEU A 49 -4.35 9.34 2.85
CA LEU A 49 -3.13 8.55 2.70
C LEU A 49 -3.41 7.17 2.09
N MET A 50 -4.52 6.52 2.47
CA MET A 50 -4.92 5.25 1.85
C MET A 50 -5.14 5.40 0.36
N HIS A 51 -5.84 6.47 -0.06
CA HIS A 51 -6.03 6.77 -1.47
C HIS A 51 -4.68 6.96 -2.19
N THR A 52 -3.73 7.70 -1.62
CA THR A 52 -2.38 7.83 -2.20
C THR A 52 -1.67 6.48 -2.33
N CYS A 53 -1.72 5.63 -1.31
CA CYS A 53 -1.14 4.28 -1.36
C CYS A 53 -1.80 3.40 -2.43
N TYR A 54 -3.12 3.50 -2.63
CA TYR A 54 -3.79 2.85 -3.76
C TYR A 54 -3.30 3.40 -5.11
N GLN A 55 -3.16 4.72 -5.25
CA GLN A 55 -2.64 5.33 -6.48
C GLN A 55 -1.21 4.87 -6.80
N MET A 56 -0.37 4.64 -5.78
CA MET A 56 0.97 4.06 -5.97
C MET A 56 0.94 2.70 -6.66
N TYR A 57 -0.15 1.92 -6.52
CA TYR A 57 -0.38 0.67 -7.28
C TYR A 57 -1.01 0.98 -8.64
N HIS A 58 -2.13 1.69 -8.63
CA HIS A 58 -3.01 1.89 -9.78
C HIS A 58 -2.31 2.61 -10.96
N GLN A 59 -1.42 3.55 -10.68
CA GLN A 59 -0.71 4.30 -11.72
C GLN A 59 0.48 3.53 -12.33
N MET A 60 0.89 2.40 -11.76
CA MET A 60 2.00 1.60 -12.28
C MET A 60 1.55 0.68 -13.41
N ALA A 61 2.41 0.47 -14.41
CA ALA A 61 2.06 -0.36 -15.57
C ALA A 61 1.76 -1.83 -15.19
N SER A 62 2.42 -2.35 -14.16
CA SER A 62 2.15 -3.70 -13.61
C SER A 62 0.89 -3.75 -12.73
N GLY A 63 0.40 -2.60 -12.25
CA GLY A 63 -0.61 -2.50 -11.19
C GLY A 63 -0.07 -2.77 -9.78
N ILE A 64 1.25 -2.75 -9.59
CA ILE A 64 1.94 -2.99 -8.31
C ILE A 64 2.78 -1.78 -7.94
N ALA A 65 2.77 -1.36 -6.67
CA ALA A 65 3.58 -0.22 -6.23
C ALA A 65 5.09 -0.52 -6.17
N ALA A 66 5.87 0.52 -6.45
CA ALA A 66 7.32 0.54 -6.23
C ALA A 66 7.68 0.52 -4.73
N GLU A 67 8.92 0.16 -4.42
CA GLU A 67 9.46 0.17 -3.05
C GLU A 67 9.40 1.56 -2.40
N TYR A 68 9.66 2.61 -3.18
CA TYR A 68 9.35 3.98 -2.79
C TYR A 68 9.00 4.83 -4.00
N VAL A 69 8.30 5.92 -3.73
CA VAL A 69 7.99 6.95 -4.71
C VAL A 69 8.55 8.31 -4.27
N GLU A 70 8.82 9.15 -5.26
CA GLU A 70 9.25 10.53 -5.09
C GLU A 70 8.16 11.46 -5.62
N PHE A 71 7.99 12.63 -4.97
CA PHE A 71 7.02 13.65 -5.32
C PHE A 71 7.74 14.88 -5.87
N PRO A 72 8.08 14.89 -7.17
CA PRO A 72 8.74 16.03 -7.79
C PRO A 72 7.79 17.25 -7.84
N PRO A 73 8.31 18.48 -7.92
CA PRO A 73 7.49 19.65 -8.14
C PRO A 73 6.63 19.52 -9.41
N HIS A 74 5.36 19.93 -9.33
CA HIS A 74 4.42 19.99 -10.47
C HIS A 74 4.07 18.65 -11.12
N ARG A 75 4.38 17.53 -10.49
CA ARG A 75 3.87 16.19 -10.84
C ARG A 75 3.29 15.55 -9.58
N ASP A 76 2.56 14.46 -9.75
CA ASP A 76 2.08 13.64 -8.63
C ASP A 76 3.27 12.89 -8.00
N PHE A 77 3.43 11.60 -8.28
CA PHE A 77 4.60 10.84 -7.87
C PHE A 77 5.23 10.08 -9.05
N ILE A 78 6.49 9.70 -8.86
CA ILE A 78 7.22 8.80 -9.75
C ILE A 78 7.89 7.70 -8.91
N PRO A 79 8.04 6.47 -9.43
CA PRO A 79 8.87 5.46 -8.79
C PRO A 79 10.29 5.98 -8.58
N GLY A 80 10.88 5.63 -7.44
CA GLY A 80 12.28 5.88 -7.18
C GLY A 80 13.17 5.28 -8.25
N SER A 81 14.17 6.03 -8.69
CA SER A 81 15.08 5.60 -9.77
C SER A 81 15.79 4.26 -9.50
N SER A 82 16.04 3.94 -8.24
CA SER A 82 16.65 2.68 -7.79
C SER A 82 15.68 1.73 -7.08
N ALA A 83 14.37 1.97 -7.22
CA ALA A 83 13.34 1.42 -6.33
C ALA A 83 12.11 0.89 -7.06
N ALA A 84 12.22 0.67 -8.37
CA ALA A 84 11.13 0.19 -9.19
C ALA A 84 10.72 -1.27 -8.88
N PHE A 85 11.37 -1.94 -7.93
CA PHE A 85 11.06 -3.32 -7.54
C PHE A 85 9.91 -3.38 -6.52
N TYR A 86 9.33 -4.58 -6.36
CA TYR A 86 8.32 -4.89 -5.34
C TYR A 86 8.61 -6.25 -4.71
N ILE A 87 8.75 -6.27 -3.38
CA ILE A 87 9.13 -7.46 -2.61
C ILE A 87 7.95 -8.11 -1.87
N LEU A 88 6.75 -8.12 -2.45
CA LEU A 88 5.56 -8.80 -1.89
C LEU A 88 5.02 -8.16 -0.59
N ARG A 89 5.25 -6.85 -0.45
CA ARG A 89 4.97 -6.06 0.76
C ARG A 89 3.49 -6.01 1.17
N PRO A 90 3.18 -6.03 2.48
CA PRO A 90 1.80 -6.12 2.97
C PRO A 90 1.11 -4.79 3.27
N GLU A 91 1.85 -3.68 3.42
CA GLU A 91 1.36 -2.54 4.22
C GLU A 91 0.10 -1.87 3.64
N THR A 92 -0.03 -1.84 2.31
CA THR A 92 -1.23 -1.33 1.63
C THR A 92 -2.43 -2.26 1.85
N ALA A 93 -2.24 -3.57 1.77
CA ALA A 93 -3.31 -4.55 2.01
C ALA A 93 -3.76 -4.55 3.48
N GLU A 94 -2.81 -4.42 4.42
CA GLU A 94 -3.08 -4.25 5.85
C GLU A 94 -3.99 -3.05 6.10
N SER A 95 -3.60 -1.87 5.59
CA SER A 95 -4.40 -0.67 5.76
C SER A 95 -5.78 -0.79 5.11
N MET A 96 -5.90 -1.35 3.90
CA MET A 96 -7.20 -1.56 3.26
C MET A 96 -8.12 -2.45 4.09
N PHE A 97 -7.60 -3.53 4.68
CA PHE A 97 -8.36 -4.38 5.59
C PHE A 97 -8.88 -3.59 6.81
N VAL A 98 -8.01 -2.84 7.49
CA VAL A 98 -8.39 -2.04 8.67
C VAL A 98 -9.43 -1.00 8.31
N LEU A 99 -9.23 -0.25 7.20
CA LEU A 99 -10.18 0.76 6.76
C LEU A 99 -11.52 0.14 6.37
N ASN A 100 -11.54 -1.01 5.69
CA ASN A 100 -12.79 -1.70 5.37
C ASN A 100 -13.54 -2.10 6.64
N LYS A 101 -12.89 -2.80 7.58
CA LYS A 101 -13.57 -3.31 8.77
C LYS A 101 -14.08 -2.21 9.70
N LEU A 102 -13.38 -1.07 9.78
CA LEU A 102 -13.80 0.04 10.64
C LEU A 102 -14.87 0.93 9.98
N THR A 103 -14.72 1.24 8.69
CA THR A 103 -15.60 2.20 8.01
C THR A 103 -16.79 1.56 7.30
N GLY A 104 -16.72 0.26 6.99
CA GLY A 104 -17.70 -0.44 6.18
C GLY A 104 -17.69 -0.04 4.70
N ASP A 105 -16.76 0.82 4.25
CA ASP A 105 -16.72 1.28 2.88
C ASP A 105 -16.24 0.16 1.94
N PRO A 106 -17.05 -0.25 0.94
CA PRO A 106 -16.72 -1.35 0.05
C PRO A 106 -15.53 -1.04 -0.87
N ILE A 107 -15.19 0.23 -1.09
CA ILE A 107 -14.12 0.61 -2.02
C ILE A 107 -12.78 -0.03 -1.66
N TYR A 108 -12.51 -0.23 -0.37
CA TYR A 108 -11.27 -0.83 0.11
C TYR A 108 -11.19 -2.33 -0.24
N ARG A 109 -12.33 -3.01 -0.40
CA ARG A 109 -12.39 -4.40 -0.89
C ARG A 109 -12.09 -4.46 -2.38
N ASP A 110 -12.64 -3.53 -3.14
CA ASP A 110 -12.43 -3.43 -4.59
C ASP A 110 -10.95 -3.15 -4.91
N TRP A 111 -10.36 -2.19 -4.20
CA TRP A 111 -8.93 -1.89 -4.34
C TRP A 111 -8.03 -3.05 -3.91
N ALA A 112 -8.36 -3.73 -2.80
CA ALA A 112 -7.62 -4.92 -2.38
C ALA A 112 -7.70 -6.04 -3.44
N TRP A 113 -8.86 -6.20 -4.08
CA TRP A 113 -9.04 -7.17 -5.16
C TRP A 113 -8.26 -6.81 -6.41
N GLU A 114 -8.18 -5.53 -6.77
CA GLU A 114 -7.35 -5.05 -7.88
C GLU A 114 -5.86 -5.34 -7.62
N ILE A 115 -5.38 -5.04 -6.42
CA ILE A 115 -3.99 -5.31 -6.00
C ILE A 115 -3.71 -6.82 -6.02
N TRP A 116 -4.61 -7.64 -5.48
CA TRP A 116 -4.46 -9.10 -5.54
C TRP A 116 -4.31 -9.61 -6.97
N GLN A 117 -5.17 -9.17 -7.88
CA GLN A 117 -5.08 -9.57 -9.29
C GLN A 117 -3.77 -9.13 -9.92
N ALA A 118 -3.24 -7.96 -9.57
CA ALA A 118 -1.94 -7.52 -10.06
C ALA A 118 -0.80 -8.39 -9.54
N ILE A 119 -0.83 -8.75 -8.25
CA ILE A 119 0.12 -9.69 -7.62
C ILE A 119 0.02 -11.08 -8.27
N ASP A 120 -1.17 -11.65 -8.42
CA ASP A 120 -1.36 -12.97 -9.03
C ASP A 120 -0.87 -13.00 -10.48
N ARG A 121 -1.05 -11.92 -11.24
CA ARG A 121 -0.55 -11.83 -12.62
C ARG A 121 0.96 -11.70 -12.73
N ASN A 122 1.61 -10.92 -11.87
CA ASN A 122 3.02 -10.52 -12.06
C ASN A 122 4.00 -11.26 -11.15
N CYS A 123 3.57 -11.72 -9.98
CA CYS A 123 4.43 -12.32 -8.98
C CYS A 123 4.35 -13.85 -8.95
N LYS A 124 3.36 -14.47 -9.60
CA LYS A 124 3.13 -15.92 -9.55
C LYS A 124 4.11 -16.70 -10.43
N THR A 125 4.68 -17.74 -9.87
CA THR A 125 5.51 -18.73 -10.58
C THR A 125 4.73 -20.04 -10.74
N GLN A 126 5.37 -21.06 -11.31
CA GLN A 126 4.77 -22.39 -11.41
C GLN A 126 4.46 -23.03 -10.04
N THR A 127 5.21 -22.65 -9.00
CA THR A 127 5.16 -23.31 -7.68
C THR A 127 4.83 -22.37 -6.53
N ALA A 128 5.05 -21.07 -6.67
CA ALA A 128 4.94 -20.10 -5.58
C ALA A 128 4.75 -18.66 -6.11
N TYR A 129 5.20 -17.66 -5.34
CA TYR A 129 5.26 -16.25 -5.72
C TYR A 129 6.69 -15.72 -5.54
N GLY A 130 7.05 -14.65 -6.24
CA GLY A 130 8.36 -14.00 -6.09
C GLY A 130 8.27 -12.49 -6.28
N ALA A 131 9.28 -11.80 -5.78
CA ALA A 131 9.46 -10.36 -5.99
C ALA A 131 9.57 -10.03 -7.49
N ILE A 132 9.20 -8.81 -7.88
CA ILE A 132 9.35 -8.33 -9.25
C ILE A 132 10.33 -7.16 -9.32
N ARG A 133 11.05 -7.04 -10.44
CA ARG A 133 12.18 -6.12 -10.59
C ARG A 133 11.80 -4.71 -11.02
N ASN A 134 10.73 -4.57 -11.82
CA ASN A 134 10.34 -3.30 -12.39
C ASN A 134 8.82 -3.17 -12.57
N VAL A 135 8.18 -2.42 -11.67
CA VAL A 135 6.74 -2.12 -11.70
C VAL A 135 6.32 -1.20 -12.85
N GLN A 136 7.28 -0.51 -13.49
CA GLN A 136 7.01 0.31 -14.68
C GLN A 136 6.85 -0.54 -15.94
N GLU A 137 7.19 -1.83 -15.89
CA GLU A 137 6.95 -2.77 -16.97
C GLU A 137 5.69 -3.58 -16.69
N ARG A 138 4.84 -3.76 -17.70
CA ARG A 138 3.57 -4.49 -17.56
C ARG A 138 3.75 -5.94 -17.11
N SER A 139 4.91 -6.54 -17.37
CA SER A 139 5.29 -7.89 -16.94
C SER A 139 6.14 -7.92 -15.66
N GLY A 140 6.28 -6.78 -14.95
CA GLY A 140 7.04 -6.68 -13.71
C GLY A 140 8.57 -6.74 -13.86
N GLY A 141 9.12 -6.71 -15.08
CA GLY A 141 10.57 -6.80 -15.30
C GLY A 141 11.19 -8.17 -14.95
N GLY A 142 10.35 -9.21 -14.81
CA GLY A 142 10.75 -10.55 -14.41
C GLY A 142 10.63 -10.79 -12.91
N ILE A 143 10.44 -12.07 -12.55
CA ILE A 143 10.28 -12.54 -11.17
C ILE A 143 11.65 -12.96 -10.63
N ASP A 144 12.00 -12.46 -9.45
CA ASP A 144 13.16 -12.90 -8.69
C ASP A 144 12.86 -14.19 -7.91
N ASP A 145 13.88 -15.02 -7.73
CA ASP A 145 13.82 -16.27 -6.95
C ASP A 145 13.87 -15.98 -5.44
N ARG A 146 12.93 -15.15 -4.98
CA ARG A 146 12.81 -14.72 -3.59
C ARG A 146 11.36 -14.49 -3.22
N MET A 147 10.85 -15.31 -2.32
CA MET A 147 9.55 -15.15 -1.67
C MET A 147 9.77 -14.79 -0.22
N GLU A 148 9.40 -13.57 0.15
CA GLU A 148 9.51 -13.13 1.54
C GLU A 148 8.49 -13.85 2.42
N SER A 149 8.89 -14.23 3.64
CA SER A 149 8.01 -14.98 4.55
C SER A 149 6.75 -14.20 4.94
N PHE A 150 6.86 -12.87 5.01
CA PHE A 150 5.72 -11.98 5.28
C PHE A 150 4.66 -12.00 4.18
N PHE A 151 4.97 -12.47 2.97
CA PHE A 151 3.95 -12.59 1.92
C PHE A 151 2.82 -13.54 2.36
N LEU A 152 3.18 -14.69 2.93
CA LEU A 152 2.19 -15.65 3.43
C LEU A 152 1.57 -15.19 4.75
N ALA A 153 2.39 -14.66 5.66
CA ALA A 153 1.95 -14.30 7.01
C ALA A 153 1.09 -13.01 7.06
N GLU A 154 1.29 -12.10 6.11
CA GLU A 154 0.69 -10.76 6.13
C GLU A 154 -0.06 -10.47 4.84
N THR A 155 0.61 -10.44 3.68
CA THR A 155 -0.02 -10.00 2.42
C THR A 155 -1.23 -10.86 2.06
N LEU A 156 -1.08 -12.18 2.00
CA LEU A 156 -2.20 -13.10 1.70
C LEU A 156 -3.27 -13.06 2.79
N LYS A 157 -2.87 -13.00 4.06
CA LYS A 157 -3.80 -12.94 5.21
C LYS A 157 -4.69 -11.70 5.12
N TYR A 158 -4.12 -10.51 4.91
CA TYR A 158 -4.90 -9.27 4.83
C TYR A 158 -5.73 -9.18 3.56
N LEU A 159 -5.22 -9.63 2.41
CA LEU A 159 -6.01 -9.69 1.18
C LEU A 159 -7.19 -10.65 1.32
N TYR A 160 -7.02 -11.78 2.00
CA TYR A 160 -8.11 -12.70 2.30
C TYR A 160 -9.14 -12.06 3.25
N LEU A 161 -8.69 -11.49 4.37
CA LEU A 161 -9.56 -10.87 5.36
C LEU A 161 -10.30 -9.63 4.83
N ALA A 162 -9.73 -8.91 3.87
CA ALA A 162 -10.41 -7.81 3.19
C ALA A 162 -11.60 -8.29 2.35
N GLN A 163 -11.60 -9.54 1.88
CA GLN A 163 -12.72 -10.13 1.15
C GLN A 163 -13.70 -10.89 2.05
N ASP A 164 -13.33 -11.13 3.30
CA ASP A 164 -14.21 -11.77 4.28
C ASP A 164 -15.45 -10.89 4.54
N PRO A 165 -16.68 -11.45 4.52
CA PRO A 165 -17.93 -10.70 4.71
C PRO A 165 -17.98 -9.82 5.97
#